data_AF-A0A2S5XBB8-F1
#
_entry.id   AF-A0A2S5XBB8-F1
#
_cell.length_a   1.000
_cell.length_b   1.000
_cell.length_c   1.000
_cell.angle_alpha   90.00
_cell.angle_beta   90.00
_cell.angle_gamma   90.00
#
_symmetry.space_group_name_H-M   'P 1'
#
loop_
_entity.id
_entity.type
_entity.pdbx_description
1 polymer ?
#
loop_
_entity_poly.entity_id
_entity_poly.type
_entity_poly.pdbx_seq_one_letter_code
_entity_poly.pdbx_strand_id
1 'polypeptide(L)'
;MTYTLPTLSPRPATTPKTAYLISSGDLRESANIAGWPAQLELEHGVTRALENLGWNVQRANDVDPKTGHGFISSQRMGLDVFKHIPVDAPLIVAEAVWQYSHHVLAGLRTHRGPILTVANFSGEWPGLVGLLGLNASLTKMGTAYSTLWSVDFADEWFLDGLRSWTQSGVIAHDDSHVHPQRDLPVSAERAVGEALAAKLASEKAIIGVFDEGCMGMYNAIIDDELLNKTGIYKERLSQSALYAEMLKVDDADADEAFAWLVDQGLHFQFGTDDATQLTREQVQWQLKMYIAALRIADDFGLDAVGIQYQQGLKDLVPASDLAEGLLNSTDRPPVRSRDGARVLHEGRAFPHFNEADEGVAVDALVTDRVWRAMGLLPDNTLHDVRWGEDFDGQFVWVYEISGSVPGSHLGGWSNAEAWRQDPVFFPAGGATINGCSKPGEVVLSRVYIAEGILQADVFRGSVVELPVEETKRRKEATNPEWPIAHVVLHGISRNQFMARHKANHVQLAYAPDAATADKALTAKAAMFADMGIKVHVLGAVNL
;
A
#
# COMPACT_ATOMS: atom_id res chain seq x y z
N MET A 1 32.58 -45.13 -2.93
CA MET A 1 31.84 -44.31 -1.95
C MET A 1 30.37 -44.45 -2.25
N THR A 2 29.55 -44.84 -1.28
CA THR A 2 28.09 -44.84 -1.38
C THR A 2 27.59 -43.51 -0.85
N TYR A 3 26.91 -42.73 -1.69
CA TYR A 3 26.28 -41.48 -1.29
C TYR A 3 24.86 -41.78 -0.81
N THR A 4 24.43 -41.14 0.27
CA THR A 4 23.04 -41.15 0.70
C THR A 4 22.27 -40.12 -0.12
N LEU A 5 21.33 -40.58 -0.95
CA LEU A 5 20.44 -39.69 -1.68
C LEU A 5 19.27 -39.29 -0.76
N PRO A 6 18.82 -38.01 -0.79
CA PRO A 6 17.64 -37.60 -0.05
C PRO A 6 16.38 -38.24 -0.63
N THR A 7 15.51 -38.75 0.24
CA THR A 7 14.19 -39.23 -0.15
C THR A 7 13.20 -38.07 -0.13
N LEU A 8 12.56 -37.79 -1.27
CA LEU A 8 11.49 -36.79 -1.34
C LEU A 8 10.22 -37.34 -0.67
N SER A 9 9.55 -36.51 0.13
CA SER A 9 8.24 -36.84 0.67
C SER A 9 7.23 -36.98 -0.49
N PRO A 10 6.39 -38.03 -0.50
CA PRO A 10 5.36 -38.18 -1.52
C PRO A 10 4.35 -37.04 -1.41
N ARG A 11 3.94 -36.49 -2.56
CA ARG A 11 2.87 -35.49 -2.64
C ARG A 11 1.51 -36.18 -2.73
N PRO A 12 0.44 -35.63 -2.12
CA PRO A 12 -0.89 -36.16 -2.27
C PRO A 12 -1.39 -36.04 -3.71
N ALA A 13 -2.27 -36.96 -4.11
CA ALA A 13 -2.92 -36.92 -5.42
C ALA A 13 -4.10 -35.93 -5.42
N THR A 14 -4.36 -35.33 -6.58
CA THR A 14 -5.52 -34.47 -6.79
C THR A 14 -6.82 -35.27 -6.73
N THR A 15 -7.82 -34.79 -5.98
CA THR A 15 -9.17 -35.36 -5.95
C THR A 15 -10.05 -34.69 -7.01
N PRO A 16 -10.85 -35.44 -7.80
CA PRO A 16 -11.74 -34.86 -8.81
C PRO A 16 -12.74 -33.87 -8.20
N LYS A 17 -12.93 -32.72 -8.86
CA LYS A 17 -13.84 -31.64 -8.41
C LYS A 17 -13.61 -31.22 -6.96
N THR A 18 -12.35 -31.15 -6.53
CA THR A 18 -11.95 -30.61 -5.22
C THR A 18 -11.05 -29.40 -5.42
N ALA A 19 -11.45 -28.28 -4.83
CA ALA A 19 -10.59 -27.10 -4.68
C ALA A 19 -9.99 -27.10 -3.27
N TYR A 20 -8.72 -26.74 -3.16
CA TYR A 20 -8.04 -26.56 -1.88
C TYR A 20 -8.12 -25.09 -1.48
N LEU A 21 -8.43 -24.80 -0.21
CA LEU A 21 -8.53 -23.45 0.31
C LEU A 21 -7.44 -23.19 1.34
N ILE A 22 -6.74 -22.08 1.21
CA ILE A 22 -5.83 -21.51 2.21
C ILE A 22 -6.17 -20.04 2.48
N SER A 23 -5.74 -19.56 3.62
CA SER A 23 -5.93 -18.16 4.04
C SER A 23 -4.62 -17.69 4.68
N SER A 24 -3.97 -16.69 4.09
CA SER A 24 -2.75 -16.11 4.65
C SER A 24 -3.13 -15.18 5.81
N GLY A 25 -2.34 -15.18 6.87
CA GLY A 25 -2.60 -14.34 8.04
C GLY A 25 -1.65 -13.16 8.16
N ASP A 26 -1.95 -12.33 9.16
CA ASP A 26 -1.03 -11.37 9.74
C ASP A 26 0.04 -12.09 10.58
N LEU A 27 1.20 -11.47 10.79
CA LEU A 27 2.18 -11.93 11.78
C LEU A 27 1.76 -11.54 13.21
N ARG A 28 0.96 -10.48 13.35
CA ARG A 28 0.40 -10.01 14.61
C ARG A 28 -0.78 -10.91 14.99
N GLU A 29 -0.60 -11.67 16.06
CA GLU A 29 -1.61 -12.61 16.57
C GLU A 29 -2.94 -11.91 16.93
N SER A 30 -2.88 -10.69 17.48
CA SER A 30 -4.06 -9.88 17.82
C SER A 30 -4.95 -9.63 16.60
N ALA A 31 -4.36 -9.30 15.45
CA ALA A 31 -5.08 -9.06 14.21
C ALA A 31 -5.73 -10.35 13.68
N ASN A 32 -5.02 -11.48 13.73
CA ASN A 32 -5.55 -12.78 13.31
C ASN A 32 -6.77 -13.18 14.16
N ILE A 33 -6.69 -13.05 15.48
CA ILE A 33 -7.79 -13.39 16.39
C ILE A 33 -9.01 -12.50 16.11
N ALA A 34 -8.78 -11.19 15.98
CA ALA A 34 -9.86 -10.22 15.79
C ALA A 34 -10.58 -10.37 14.44
N GLY A 35 -9.83 -10.62 13.36
CA GLY A 35 -10.38 -10.76 12.00
C GLY A 35 -10.85 -12.18 11.63
N TRP A 36 -10.61 -13.18 12.47
CA TRP A 36 -10.99 -14.57 12.19
C TRP A 36 -12.49 -14.79 11.88
N PRO A 37 -13.45 -14.14 12.59
CA PRO A 37 -14.86 -14.27 12.26
C PRO A 37 -15.19 -13.85 10.82
N ALA A 38 -14.62 -12.74 10.35
CA ALA A 38 -14.82 -12.25 8.98
C ALA A 38 -14.23 -13.22 7.95
N GLN A 39 -13.07 -13.82 8.25
CA GLN A 39 -12.46 -14.85 7.40
C GLN A 39 -13.34 -16.10 7.30
N LEU A 40 -13.90 -16.58 8.41
CA LEU A 40 -14.81 -17.72 8.39
C LEU A 40 -16.07 -17.45 7.55
N GLU A 41 -16.62 -16.24 7.64
CA GLU A 41 -17.78 -15.85 6.83
C GLU A 41 -17.46 -15.92 5.33
N LEU A 42 -16.31 -15.38 4.93
CA LEU A 42 -15.80 -15.47 3.55
C LEU A 42 -15.60 -16.93 3.14
N GLU A 43 -14.89 -17.74 3.94
CA GLU A 43 -14.62 -19.15 3.64
C GLU A 43 -15.94 -19.93 3.45
N HIS A 44 -16.95 -19.67 4.29
CA HIS A 44 -18.28 -20.26 4.14
C HIS A 44 -19.00 -19.79 2.87
N GLY A 45 -18.92 -18.51 2.51
CA GLY A 45 -19.51 -17.96 1.29
C GLY A 45 -18.96 -18.61 0.03
N VAL A 46 -17.64 -18.64 -0.09
CA VAL A 46 -16.93 -19.28 -1.21
C VAL A 46 -17.24 -20.78 -1.27
N THR A 47 -17.26 -21.47 -0.12
CA THR A 47 -17.57 -22.90 -0.05
C THR A 47 -18.98 -23.20 -0.55
N ARG A 48 -19.99 -22.47 -0.08
CA ARG A 48 -21.38 -22.63 -0.55
C ARG A 48 -21.49 -22.42 -2.06
N ALA A 49 -20.82 -21.41 -2.61
CA ALA A 49 -20.85 -21.12 -4.03
C ALA A 49 -20.23 -22.27 -4.87
N LEU A 50 -19.13 -22.87 -4.41
CA LEU A 50 -18.50 -24.02 -5.07
C LEU A 50 -19.34 -25.30 -4.96
N GLU A 51 -19.92 -25.56 -3.80
CA GLU A 51 -20.82 -26.71 -3.58
C GLU A 51 -22.04 -26.66 -4.50
N ASN A 52 -22.61 -25.47 -4.72
CA ASN A 52 -23.70 -25.26 -5.67
C ASN A 52 -23.29 -25.54 -7.13
N LEU A 53 -22.00 -25.44 -7.47
CA LEU A 53 -21.45 -25.85 -8.76
C LEU A 53 -21.03 -27.33 -8.81
N GLY A 54 -21.26 -28.08 -7.73
CA GLY A 54 -20.92 -29.50 -7.61
C GLY A 54 -19.44 -29.76 -7.33
N TRP A 55 -18.74 -28.81 -6.71
CA TRP A 55 -17.36 -28.93 -6.24
C TRP A 55 -17.29 -29.15 -4.74
N ASN A 56 -16.25 -29.83 -4.28
CA ASN A 56 -15.89 -29.92 -2.88
C ASN A 56 -14.81 -28.89 -2.55
N VAL A 57 -14.82 -28.35 -1.33
CA VAL A 57 -13.75 -27.51 -0.81
C VAL A 57 -13.03 -28.23 0.31
N GLN A 58 -11.70 -28.30 0.23
CA GLN A 58 -10.84 -28.82 1.29
C GLN A 58 -9.95 -27.70 1.82
N ARG A 59 -10.21 -27.26 3.06
CA ARG A 59 -9.28 -26.36 3.76
C ARG A 59 -7.95 -27.09 3.98
N ALA A 60 -6.84 -26.49 3.59
CA ALA A 60 -5.54 -27.18 3.56
C ALA A 60 -4.86 -27.27 4.94
N ASN A 61 -5.36 -26.53 5.92
CA ASN A 61 -4.96 -26.63 7.32
C ASN A 61 -6.16 -26.44 8.23
N ASP A 62 -6.10 -26.98 9.45
CA ASP A 62 -7.16 -26.82 10.45
C ASP A 62 -7.01 -25.50 11.20
N VAL A 63 -8.03 -25.17 11.99
CA VAL A 63 -7.95 -24.16 13.06
C VAL A 63 -7.02 -24.68 14.14
N ASP A 64 -5.99 -23.91 14.51
CA ASP A 64 -5.14 -24.29 15.64
C ASP A 64 -5.92 -24.05 16.94
N PRO A 65 -6.15 -25.09 17.77
CA PRO A 65 -6.89 -24.95 19.03
C PRO A 65 -6.20 -24.02 20.03
N LYS A 66 -4.91 -23.70 19.86
CA LYS A 66 -4.18 -22.78 20.74
C LYS A 66 -4.41 -21.31 20.38
N THR A 67 -4.39 -20.99 19.09
CA THR A 67 -4.57 -19.60 18.61
C THR A 67 -6.03 -19.26 18.34
N GLY A 68 -6.87 -20.28 18.10
CA GLY A 68 -8.30 -20.11 17.84
C GLY A 68 -8.64 -19.69 16.41
N HIS A 69 -7.65 -19.60 15.52
CA HIS A 69 -7.84 -19.24 14.11
C HIS A 69 -7.15 -20.23 13.15
N GLY A 70 -7.54 -20.19 11.87
CA GLY A 70 -7.01 -21.05 10.81
C GLY A 70 -6.01 -20.40 9.84
N PHE A 71 -5.60 -19.15 10.06
CA PHE A 71 -4.63 -18.47 9.19
C PHE A 71 -3.25 -19.14 9.15
N ILE A 72 -2.58 -19.02 8.00
CA ILE A 72 -1.15 -19.30 7.86
C ILE A 72 -0.37 -18.06 8.33
N SER A 73 0.24 -18.13 9.52
CA SER A 73 0.87 -16.97 10.18
C SER A 73 2.41 -16.96 10.14
N SER A 74 3.04 -17.83 9.35
CA SER A 74 4.49 -17.77 9.12
C SER A 74 4.91 -18.46 7.82
N GLN A 75 6.09 -18.11 7.31
CA GLN A 75 6.70 -18.82 6.17
C GLN A 75 6.89 -20.32 6.42
N ARG A 76 7.30 -20.70 7.64
CA ARG A 76 7.51 -22.12 7.98
C ARG A 76 6.19 -22.88 7.92
N MET A 77 5.15 -22.32 8.53
CA MET A 77 3.81 -22.90 8.49
C MET A 77 3.32 -23.02 7.05
N GLY A 78 3.47 -21.99 6.21
CA GLY A 78 3.10 -22.06 4.80
C GLY A 78 3.83 -23.18 4.06
N LEU A 79 5.15 -23.32 4.23
CA LEU A 79 5.90 -24.44 3.65
C LEU A 79 5.36 -25.81 4.11
N ASP A 80 4.96 -25.93 5.37
CA ASP A 80 4.43 -27.18 5.92
C ASP A 80 3.02 -27.49 5.38
N VAL A 81 2.14 -26.48 5.30
CA VAL A 81 0.81 -26.62 4.69
C VAL A 81 0.92 -27.06 3.23
N PHE A 82 1.76 -26.39 2.44
CA PHE A 82 1.90 -26.72 1.01
C PHE A 82 2.45 -28.11 0.75
N LYS A 83 3.14 -28.78 1.70
CA LYS A 83 3.54 -30.20 1.55
C LYS A 83 2.34 -31.12 1.35
N HIS A 84 1.19 -30.75 1.91
CA HIS A 84 -0.03 -31.54 1.94
C HIS A 84 -1.08 -31.09 0.91
N ILE A 85 -0.74 -30.12 0.05
CA ILE A 85 -1.57 -29.71 -1.10
C ILE A 85 -1.06 -30.45 -2.35
N PRO A 86 -1.93 -31.10 -3.13
CA PRO A 86 -1.55 -31.63 -4.43
C PRO A 86 -1.13 -30.49 -5.37
N VAL A 87 0.07 -30.60 -5.93
CA VAL A 87 0.72 -29.51 -6.69
C VAL A 87 -0.05 -29.09 -7.96
N ASP A 88 -0.92 -29.94 -8.49
CA ASP A 88 -1.73 -29.67 -9.68
C ASP A 88 -3.21 -29.35 -9.34
N ALA A 89 -3.56 -29.28 -8.05
CA ALA A 89 -4.95 -29.03 -7.65
C ALA A 89 -5.38 -27.57 -7.88
N PRO A 90 -6.66 -27.31 -8.16
CA PRO A 90 -7.22 -25.96 -8.04
C PRO A 90 -7.04 -25.44 -6.62
N LEU A 91 -6.39 -24.28 -6.48
CA LEU A 91 -6.06 -23.68 -5.20
C LEU A 91 -6.73 -22.31 -5.08
N ILE A 92 -7.38 -22.09 -3.94
CA ILE A 92 -8.05 -20.85 -3.57
C ILE A 92 -7.27 -20.22 -2.43
N VAL A 93 -6.90 -18.96 -2.59
CA VAL A 93 -6.35 -18.12 -1.52
C VAL A 93 -7.42 -17.10 -1.15
N ALA A 94 -7.96 -17.24 0.06
CA ALA A 94 -9.13 -16.53 0.54
C ALA A 94 -8.71 -15.49 1.59
N GLU A 95 -9.00 -14.21 1.36
CA GLU A 95 -8.49 -13.10 2.17
C GLU A 95 -9.62 -12.15 2.61
N ALA A 96 -9.94 -12.16 3.91
CA ALA A 96 -10.87 -11.21 4.52
C ALA A 96 -10.18 -10.15 5.40
N VAL A 97 -8.87 -10.27 5.58
CA VAL A 97 -8.04 -9.44 6.47
C VAL A 97 -6.75 -9.02 5.76
N TRP A 98 -5.96 -8.17 6.41
CA TRP A 98 -4.59 -7.93 5.97
C TRP A 98 -3.76 -9.20 6.16
N GLN A 99 -2.88 -9.47 5.19
CA GLN A 99 -2.11 -10.70 5.14
C GLN A 99 -0.69 -10.46 4.69
N TYR A 100 0.20 -11.34 5.15
CA TYR A 100 1.62 -11.23 4.89
C TYR A 100 2.00 -12.18 3.74
N SER A 101 2.07 -11.65 2.51
CA SER A 101 2.20 -12.46 1.27
C SER A 101 3.35 -13.48 1.30
N HIS A 102 4.46 -13.13 1.96
CA HIS A 102 5.61 -14.02 2.12
C HIS A 102 5.29 -15.35 2.83
N HIS A 103 4.23 -15.42 3.67
CA HIS A 103 3.82 -16.66 4.34
C HIS A 103 3.50 -17.78 3.36
N VAL A 104 2.87 -17.46 2.24
CA VAL A 104 2.39 -18.43 1.23
C VAL A 104 3.21 -18.42 -0.06
N LEU A 105 4.08 -17.42 -0.25
CA LEU A 105 4.85 -17.17 -1.47
C LEU A 105 5.60 -18.39 -2.02
N ALA A 106 6.34 -19.11 -1.15
CA ALA A 106 7.15 -20.26 -1.56
C ALA A 106 6.30 -21.43 -2.07
N GLY A 107 5.13 -21.63 -1.45
CA GLY A 107 4.15 -22.61 -1.87
C GLY A 107 3.54 -22.25 -3.23
N LEU A 108 3.02 -21.03 -3.34
CA LEU A 108 2.39 -20.52 -4.55
C LEU A 108 3.35 -20.51 -5.76
N ARG A 109 4.63 -20.21 -5.53
CA ARG A 109 5.65 -20.20 -6.59
C ARG A 109 5.88 -21.56 -7.25
N THR A 110 5.65 -22.65 -6.53
CA THR A 110 5.91 -24.02 -7.02
C THR A 110 4.63 -24.80 -7.29
N HIS A 111 3.48 -24.20 -7.02
CA HIS A 111 2.18 -24.74 -7.39
C HIS A 111 1.97 -24.66 -8.89
N ARG A 112 1.34 -25.69 -9.48
CA ARG A 112 1.11 -25.81 -10.93
C ARG A 112 -0.36 -25.78 -11.32
N GLY A 113 -1.26 -26.11 -10.39
CA GLY A 113 -2.69 -26.01 -10.60
C GLY A 113 -3.16 -24.56 -10.73
N PRO A 114 -4.40 -24.34 -11.20
CA PRO A 114 -4.95 -22.99 -11.31
C PRO A 114 -5.11 -22.36 -9.91
N ILE A 115 -4.78 -21.08 -9.82
CA ILE A 115 -4.88 -20.29 -8.58
C ILE A 115 -6.03 -19.30 -8.74
N LEU A 116 -6.91 -19.24 -7.73
CA LEU A 116 -7.92 -18.21 -7.57
C LEU A 116 -7.67 -17.46 -6.26
N THR A 117 -7.55 -16.15 -6.32
CA THR A 117 -7.56 -15.30 -5.12
C THR A 117 -8.96 -14.73 -4.92
N VAL A 118 -9.47 -14.72 -3.69
CA VAL A 118 -10.84 -14.25 -3.39
C VAL A 118 -10.86 -13.38 -2.15
N ALA A 119 -11.58 -12.25 -2.18
CA ALA A 119 -11.85 -11.42 -1.01
C ALA A 119 -13.33 -11.14 -0.80
N ASN A 120 -13.69 -10.74 0.43
CA ASN A 120 -14.93 -10.03 0.69
C ASN A 120 -14.77 -8.57 0.28
N PHE A 121 -15.83 -7.96 -0.23
CA PHE A 121 -15.87 -6.55 -0.59
C PHE A 121 -16.46 -5.73 0.56
N SER A 122 -15.65 -5.56 1.61
CA SER A 122 -16.05 -4.93 2.88
C SER A 122 -14.96 -3.98 3.38
N GLY A 123 -15.36 -2.93 4.12
CA GLY A 123 -14.45 -2.02 4.82
C GLY A 123 -13.97 -2.54 6.18
N GLU A 124 -14.74 -3.44 6.81
CA GLU A 124 -14.59 -3.84 8.22
C GLU A 124 -13.16 -4.30 8.55
N TRP A 125 -12.61 -5.14 7.67
CA TRP A 125 -11.23 -5.58 7.72
C TRP A 125 -10.56 -5.38 6.35
N PRO A 126 -9.23 -5.19 6.31
CA PRO A 126 -8.50 -4.88 5.08
C PRO A 126 -8.30 -6.10 4.14
N GLY A 127 -9.35 -6.89 3.89
CA GLY A 127 -9.30 -8.06 3.00
C GLY A 127 -8.99 -7.71 1.54
N LEU A 128 -9.56 -6.64 1.01
CA LEU A 128 -9.24 -6.14 -0.34
C LEU A 128 -7.78 -5.67 -0.45
N VAL A 129 -7.28 -5.03 0.61
CA VAL A 129 -5.87 -4.60 0.72
C VAL A 129 -4.96 -5.84 0.69
N GLY A 130 -5.27 -6.86 1.50
CA GLY A 130 -4.55 -8.12 1.54
C GLY A 130 -4.56 -8.88 0.20
N LEU A 131 -5.72 -8.92 -0.47
CA LEU A 131 -5.91 -9.50 -1.79
C LEU A 131 -5.06 -8.81 -2.85
N LEU A 132 -5.12 -7.48 -2.90
CA LEU A 132 -4.36 -6.69 -3.88
C LEU A 132 -2.85 -6.82 -3.67
N GLY A 133 -2.39 -6.84 -2.42
CA GLY A 133 -0.99 -7.13 -2.06
C GLY A 133 -0.52 -8.52 -2.52
N LEU A 134 -1.36 -9.55 -2.33
CA LEU A 134 -1.07 -10.90 -2.81
C LEU A 134 -1.04 -10.97 -4.35
N ASN A 135 -2.05 -10.39 -5.00
CA ASN A 135 -2.17 -10.35 -6.46
C ASN A 135 -0.96 -9.66 -7.10
N ALA A 136 -0.53 -8.53 -6.52
CA ALA A 136 0.69 -7.83 -6.92
C ALA A 136 1.92 -8.72 -6.75
N SER A 137 2.01 -9.45 -5.64
CA SER A 137 3.11 -10.38 -5.37
C SER A 137 3.15 -11.51 -6.41
N LEU A 138 2.01 -12.16 -6.71
CA LEU A 138 1.90 -13.19 -7.74
C LEU A 138 2.29 -12.67 -9.13
N THR A 139 1.84 -11.45 -9.45
CA THR A 139 2.19 -10.76 -10.71
C THR A 139 3.70 -10.54 -10.81
N LYS A 140 4.34 -10.02 -9.76
CA LYS A 140 5.80 -9.83 -9.70
C LYS A 140 6.54 -11.15 -9.88
N MET A 141 6.03 -12.25 -9.34
CA MET A 141 6.63 -13.59 -9.51
C MET A 141 6.46 -14.18 -10.91
N GLY A 142 5.58 -13.62 -11.74
CA GLY A 142 5.15 -14.24 -12.99
C GLY A 142 4.26 -15.48 -12.78
N THR A 143 3.60 -15.60 -11.63
CA THR A 143 2.67 -16.70 -11.34
C THR A 143 1.27 -16.31 -11.83
N ALA A 144 0.69 -17.14 -12.69
CA ALA A 144 -0.67 -16.93 -13.19
C ALA A 144 -1.71 -17.15 -12.09
N TYR A 145 -2.70 -16.26 -12.01
CA TYR A 145 -3.83 -16.36 -11.10
C TYR A 145 -5.08 -15.74 -11.75
N SER A 146 -6.25 -16.15 -11.27
CA SER A 146 -7.51 -15.43 -11.43
C SER A 146 -7.89 -14.79 -10.10
N THR A 147 -8.77 -13.78 -10.11
CA THR A 147 -9.18 -13.11 -8.89
C THR A 147 -10.67 -12.79 -8.88
N LEU A 148 -11.29 -12.84 -7.71
CA LEU A 148 -12.69 -12.49 -7.49
C LEU A 148 -12.87 -11.75 -6.16
N TRP A 149 -13.97 -11.04 -6.05
CA TRP A 149 -14.41 -10.40 -4.82
C TRP A 149 -15.94 -10.38 -4.78
N SER A 150 -16.53 -10.31 -3.60
CA SER A 150 -17.98 -10.23 -3.48
C SER A 150 -18.40 -9.64 -2.15
N VAL A 151 -19.57 -9.00 -2.13
CA VAL A 151 -20.19 -8.51 -0.88
C VAL A 151 -20.76 -9.69 -0.07
N ASP A 152 -21.37 -10.67 -0.74
CA ASP A 152 -22.15 -11.76 -0.09
C ASP A 152 -21.94 -13.16 -0.70
N PHE A 153 -21.11 -13.26 -1.74
CA PHE A 153 -20.82 -14.45 -2.55
C PHE A 153 -22.04 -15.02 -3.29
N ALA A 154 -23.08 -14.21 -3.47
CA ALA A 154 -24.31 -14.54 -4.18
C ALA A 154 -24.54 -13.69 -5.44
N ASP A 155 -23.77 -12.62 -5.64
CA ASP A 155 -23.89 -11.77 -6.84
C ASP A 155 -23.53 -12.53 -8.13
N GLU A 156 -24.25 -12.20 -9.22
CA GLU A 156 -24.13 -12.90 -10.50
C GLU A 156 -22.72 -12.79 -11.09
N TRP A 157 -22.06 -11.64 -10.93
CA TRP A 157 -20.70 -11.43 -11.43
C TRP A 157 -19.71 -12.39 -10.78
N PHE A 158 -19.78 -12.56 -9.46
CA PHE A 158 -18.97 -13.52 -8.72
C PHE A 158 -19.27 -14.96 -9.15
N LEU A 159 -20.55 -15.35 -9.21
CA LEU A 159 -20.97 -16.71 -9.55
C LEU A 159 -20.57 -17.12 -10.97
N ASP A 160 -20.67 -16.20 -11.94
CA ASP A 160 -20.26 -16.44 -13.32
C ASP A 160 -18.73 -16.55 -13.44
N GLY A 161 -17.99 -15.70 -12.72
CA GLY A 161 -16.53 -15.80 -12.62
C GLY A 161 -16.08 -17.14 -12.02
N LEU A 162 -16.72 -17.57 -10.93
CA LEU A 162 -16.43 -18.85 -10.28
C LEU A 162 -16.76 -20.04 -11.20
N ARG A 163 -17.85 -19.96 -11.97
CA ARG A 163 -18.19 -20.95 -13.00
C ARG A 163 -17.13 -21.01 -14.10
N SER A 164 -16.66 -19.87 -14.59
CA SER A 164 -15.56 -19.81 -15.58
C SER A 164 -14.29 -20.46 -15.04
N TRP A 165 -13.90 -20.13 -13.81
CA TRP A 165 -12.68 -20.65 -13.19
C TRP A 165 -12.75 -22.15 -12.94
N THR A 166 -13.88 -22.67 -12.44
CA THR A 166 -14.05 -24.12 -12.23
C THR A 166 -14.04 -24.92 -13.53
N GLN A 167 -14.40 -24.31 -14.66
CA GLN A 167 -14.41 -24.97 -15.97
C GLN A 167 -13.05 -24.91 -16.69
N SER A 168 -12.33 -23.78 -16.56
CA SER A 168 -11.15 -23.49 -17.39
C SER A 168 -9.88 -23.16 -16.60
N GLY A 169 -9.99 -22.93 -15.29
CA GLY A 169 -8.93 -22.42 -14.43
C GLY A 169 -8.62 -20.92 -14.61
N VAL A 170 -9.41 -20.20 -15.44
CA VAL A 170 -9.16 -18.81 -15.81
C VAL A 170 -10.44 -17.96 -15.74
N ILE A 171 -10.29 -16.70 -15.35
CA ILE A 171 -11.30 -15.66 -15.44
C ILE A 171 -10.76 -14.54 -16.33
N ALA A 172 -11.53 -14.18 -17.36
CA ALA A 172 -11.22 -13.02 -18.19
C ALA A 172 -11.90 -11.78 -17.59
N HIS A 173 -11.12 -10.77 -17.24
CA HIS A 173 -11.63 -9.47 -16.79
C HIS A 173 -11.61 -8.48 -17.95
N ASP A 174 -12.52 -7.52 -17.92
CA ASP A 174 -12.53 -6.39 -18.86
C ASP A 174 -11.36 -5.44 -18.55
N ASP A 175 -10.42 -5.33 -19.49
CA ASP A 175 -9.26 -4.45 -19.45
C ASP A 175 -9.35 -3.31 -20.49
N SER A 176 -10.53 -3.05 -21.05
CA SER A 176 -10.74 -2.04 -22.09
C SER A 176 -10.36 -0.61 -21.70
N HIS A 177 -10.31 -0.33 -20.39
CA HIS A 177 -9.84 0.92 -19.80
C HIS A 177 -8.31 1.06 -19.76
N VAL A 178 -7.55 0.00 -20.06
CA VAL A 178 -6.08 -0.01 -20.01
C VAL A 178 -5.54 0.37 -21.39
N HIS A 179 -4.94 1.55 -21.50
CA HIS A 179 -4.33 1.99 -22.73
C HIS A 179 -2.81 1.94 -22.58
N PRO A 180 -2.08 1.11 -23.35
CA PRO A 180 -0.61 1.24 -23.37
C PRO A 180 -0.28 2.67 -23.80
N GLN A 181 0.72 3.29 -23.17
CA GLN A 181 1.14 4.63 -23.60
C GLN A 181 1.53 4.56 -25.08
N ARG A 182 0.66 5.09 -25.95
CA ARG A 182 0.94 5.32 -27.37
C ARG A 182 1.21 6.80 -27.52
N ASP A 183 2.44 7.13 -27.90
CA ASP A 183 2.92 8.45 -28.31
C ASP A 183 2.19 9.62 -27.62
N LEU A 184 2.58 9.94 -26.38
CA LEU A 184 2.15 11.17 -25.71
C LEU A 184 2.34 12.35 -26.68
N PRO A 185 1.33 13.23 -26.83
CA PRO A 185 1.41 14.30 -27.79
C PRO A 185 2.63 15.19 -27.51
N VAL A 186 3.22 15.71 -28.60
CA VAL A 186 4.31 16.68 -28.49
C VAL A 186 3.76 17.93 -27.79
N SER A 187 4.24 18.16 -26.58
CA SER A 187 3.75 19.19 -25.66
C SER A 187 4.90 19.69 -24.77
N ALA A 188 4.70 20.84 -24.12
CA ALA A 188 5.68 21.36 -23.17
C ALA A 188 5.78 20.43 -21.94
N GLU A 189 4.67 19.85 -21.52
CA GLU A 189 4.54 18.91 -20.42
C GLU A 189 5.35 17.63 -20.69
N ARG A 190 5.24 17.07 -21.89
CA ARG A 190 6.07 15.94 -22.32
C ARG A 190 7.56 16.29 -22.27
N ALA A 191 7.95 17.46 -22.79
CA ALA A 191 9.34 17.91 -22.77
C ALA A 191 9.89 18.11 -21.34
N VAL A 192 9.04 18.57 -20.40
CA VAL A 192 9.40 18.64 -18.98
C VAL A 192 9.69 17.25 -18.41
N GLY A 193 8.82 16.27 -18.68
CA GLY A 193 9.01 14.89 -18.23
C GLY A 193 10.30 14.26 -18.75
N GLU A 194 10.54 14.36 -20.07
CA GLU A 194 11.77 13.86 -20.72
C GLU A 194 13.02 14.56 -20.18
N ALA A 195 12.98 15.89 -19.98
CA ALA A 195 14.11 16.62 -19.41
C ALA A 195 14.43 16.22 -17.96
N LEU A 196 13.40 15.97 -17.13
CA LEU A 196 13.58 15.50 -15.76
C LEU A 196 14.12 14.07 -15.69
N ALA A 197 13.67 13.19 -16.58
CA ALA A 197 14.20 11.83 -16.71
C ALA A 197 15.68 11.85 -17.14
N ALA A 198 16.04 12.62 -18.16
CA ALA A 198 17.42 12.79 -18.57
C ALA A 198 18.30 13.36 -17.44
N LYS A 199 17.78 14.33 -16.67
CA LYS A 199 18.46 14.86 -15.49
C LYS A 199 18.67 13.78 -14.42
N LEU A 200 17.64 13.00 -14.09
CA LEU A 200 17.74 11.88 -13.13
C LEU A 200 18.74 10.82 -13.61
N ALA A 201 18.74 10.50 -14.90
CA ALA A 201 19.70 9.56 -15.48
C ALA A 201 21.15 10.09 -15.39
N SER A 202 21.37 11.41 -15.44
CA SER A 202 22.68 12.03 -15.29
C SER A 202 23.13 12.14 -13.84
N GLU A 203 22.29 12.75 -13.00
CA GLU A 203 22.64 13.14 -11.63
C GLU A 203 22.39 12.04 -10.59
N LYS A 204 21.56 11.05 -10.96
CA LYS A 204 21.08 9.97 -10.11
C LYS A 204 20.20 10.46 -8.95
N ALA A 205 19.61 9.52 -8.23
CA ALA A 205 18.95 9.76 -6.95
C ALA A 205 19.24 8.61 -6.01
N ILE A 206 19.27 8.90 -4.70
CA ILE A 206 19.45 7.89 -3.65
C ILE A 206 18.20 7.83 -2.79
N ILE A 207 17.59 6.65 -2.67
CA ILE A 207 16.50 6.39 -1.72
C ILE A 207 17.04 5.65 -0.51
N GLY A 208 16.80 6.16 0.69
CA GLY A 208 17.10 5.46 1.94
C GLY A 208 15.99 4.50 2.31
N VAL A 209 16.30 3.23 2.45
CA VAL A 209 15.33 2.19 2.82
C VAL A 209 15.66 1.71 4.22
N PHE A 210 14.88 2.09 5.23
CA PHE A 210 15.07 1.62 6.62
C PHE A 210 14.43 0.25 6.80
N ASP A 211 15.22 -0.79 6.56
CA ASP A 211 14.79 -2.18 6.35
C ASP A 211 13.77 -2.32 5.19
N GLU A 212 13.70 -3.49 4.53
CA GLU A 212 12.84 -3.70 3.34
C GLU A 212 11.81 -4.82 3.56
N GLY A 213 10.69 -4.76 2.83
CA GLY A 213 9.66 -5.80 2.86
C GLY A 213 8.74 -5.70 4.07
N CYS A 214 8.26 -4.49 4.39
CA CYS A 214 7.27 -4.25 5.44
C CYS A 214 6.14 -5.27 5.35
N MET A 215 5.84 -5.91 6.49
CA MET A 215 4.77 -6.92 6.61
C MET A 215 4.85 -8.04 5.55
N GLY A 216 6.05 -8.28 5.01
CA GLY A 216 6.30 -9.24 3.95
C GLY A 216 5.56 -8.96 2.63
N MET A 217 5.33 -7.69 2.33
CA MET A 217 4.92 -7.20 1.02
C MET A 217 6.02 -7.45 -0.02
N TYR A 218 6.03 -8.65 -0.59
CA TYR A 218 7.00 -9.01 -1.62
C TYR A 218 6.88 -8.12 -2.87
N ASN A 219 5.68 -7.61 -3.19
CA ASN A 219 5.42 -6.68 -4.28
C ASN A 219 6.06 -5.29 -4.08
N ALA A 220 6.31 -4.89 -2.83
CA ALA A 220 6.82 -3.57 -2.48
C ALA A 220 8.34 -3.45 -2.64
N ILE A 221 9.05 -4.57 -2.77
CA ILE A 221 10.51 -4.61 -3.00
C ILE A 221 10.76 -4.55 -4.51
N ILE A 222 11.66 -3.70 -4.98
CA ILE A 222 12.15 -3.67 -6.37
C ILE A 222 13.58 -4.20 -6.42
N ASP A 223 13.86 -5.14 -7.32
CA ASP A 223 15.23 -5.65 -7.48
C ASP A 223 16.18 -4.53 -7.97
N ASP A 224 17.40 -4.45 -7.43
CA ASP A 224 18.36 -3.38 -7.75
C ASP A 224 18.61 -3.24 -9.26
N GLU A 225 18.69 -4.35 -10.00
CA GLU A 225 18.90 -4.34 -11.46
C GLU A 225 17.70 -3.85 -12.28
N LEU A 226 16.52 -3.77 -11.66
CA LEU A 226 15.36 -3.10 -12.21
C LEU A 226 15.38 -1.61 -11.83
N LEU A 227 15.63 -1.30 -10.55
CA LEU A 227 15.62 0.07 -10.03
C LEU A 227 16.75 0.93 -10.63
N ASN A 228 17.99 0.44 -10.64
CA ASN A 228 19.18 1.20 -11.04
C ASN A 228 19.09 1.74 -12.48
N LYS A 229 18.35 1.04 -13.36
CA LYS A 229 18.12 1.47 -14.75
C LYS A 229 17.34 2.78 -14.85
N THR A 230 16.54 3.10 -13.83
CA THR A 230 15.78 4.36 -13.75
C THR A 230 16.64 5.55 -13.30
N GLY A 231 17.88 5.31 -12.88
CA GLY A 231 18.76 6.32 -12.28
C GLY A 231 18.63 6.44 -10.75
N ILE A 232 17.77 5.63 -10.13
CA ILE A 232 17.58 5.59 -8.67
C ILE A 232 18.39 4.44 -8.07
N TYR A 233 19.07 4.68 -6.95
CA TYR A 233 19.86 3.70 -6.21
C TYR A 233 19.39 3.64 -4.75
N LYS A 234 19.54 2.47 -4.11
CA LYS A 234 19.18 2.30 -2.70
C LYS A 234 20.37 2.52 -1.79
N GLU A 235 20.18 3.33 -0.77
CA GLU A 235 20.96 3.27 0.46
C GLU A 235 20.20 2.36 1.45
N ARG A 236 20.84 1.27 1.88
CA ARG A 236 20.22 0.28 2.77
C ARG A 236 20.49 0.65 4.21
N LEU A 237 19.48 1.21 4.87
CA LEU A 237 19.55 1.68 6.24
C LEU A 237 18.88 0.66 7.16
N SER A 238 19.22 0.73 8.45
CA SER A 238 18.57 -0.11 9.46
C SER A 238 17.67 0.72 10.36
N GLN A 239 16.47 0.21 10.68
CA GLN A 239 15.61 0.85 11.68
C GLN A 239 16.28 0.94 13.05
N SER A 240 17.24 0.07 13.37
CA SER A 240 18.05 0.17 14.58
C SER A 240 18.92 1.43 14.60
N ALA A 241 19.42 1.86 13.44
CA ALA A 241 20.18 3.11 13.31
C ALA A 241 19.26 4.33 13.44
N LEU A 242 18.03 4.26 12.90
CA LEU A 242 17.01 5.29 13.11
C LEU A 242 16.69 5.45 14.60
N TYR A 243 16.41 4.35 15.30
CA TYR A 243 16.16 4.36 16.74
C TYR A 243 17.36 4.92 17.53
N ALA A 244 18.58 4.48 17.20
CA ALA A 244 19.80 4.99 17.85
C ALA A 244 20.01 6.50 17.62
N GLU A 245 19.56 7.03 16.48
CA GLU A 245 19.58 8.45 16.20
C GLU A 245 18.48 9.21 16.95
N MET A 246 17.27 8.65 17.04
CA MET A 246 16.17 9.22 17.84
C MET A 246 16.58 9.45 19.29
N LEU A 247 17.37 8.54 19.88
CA LEU A 247 17.90 8.67 21.24
C LEU A 247 18.84 9.86 21.43
N LYS A 248 19.39 10.42 20.35
CA LYS A 248 20.28 11.60 20.37
C LYS A 248 19.54 12.90 20.06
N VAL A 249 18.26 12.84 19.68
CA VAL A 249 17.46 14.04 19.47
C VAL A 249 17.02 14.56 20.83
N ASP A 250 17.41 15.80 21.11
CA ASP A 250 17.05 16.49 22.34
C ASP A 250 15.53 16.73 22.41
N ASP A 251 14.97 16.62 23.62
CA ASP A 251 13.55 16.87 23.86
C ASP A 251 13.12 18.27 23.40
N ALA A 252 14.02 19.26 23.53
CA ALA A 252 13.77 20.64 23.12
C ALA A 252 13.54 20.78 21.60
N ASP A 253 14.28 20.04 20.77
CA ASP A 253 14.10 20.05 19.31
C ASP A 253 12.72 19.47 18.95
N ALA A 254 12.33 18.37 19.61
CA ALA A 254 11.02 17.75 19.42
C ALA A 254 9.87 18.65 19.92
N ASP A 255 10.09 19.37 21.03
CA ASP A 255 9.11 20.28 21.62
C ASP A 255 8.92 21.55 20.77
N GLU A 256 9.97 22.05 20.11
CA GLU A 256 9.86 23.14 19.14
C GLU A 256 9.03 22.71 17.92
N ALA A 257 9.29 21.51 17.38
CA ALA A 257 8.51 20.95 16.28
C ALA A 257 7.03 20.73 16.68
N PHE A 258 6.77 20.33 17.92
CA PHE A 258 5.43 20.20 18.47
C PHE A 258 4.72 21.56 18.56
N ALA A 259 5.39 22.57 19.12
CA ALA A 259 4.84 23.91 19.25
C ALA A 259 4.48 24.50 17.88
N TRP A 260 5.34 24.29 16.88
CA TRP A 260 5.04 24.69 15.51
C TRP A 260 3.74 24.07 14.98
N LEU A 261 3.50 22.78 15.22
CA LEU A 261 2.27 22.11 14.77
C LEU A 261 1.01 22.66 15.45
N VAL A 262 1.10 22.95 16.74
CA VAL A 262 0.01 23.61 17.48
C VAL A 262 -0.25 25.01 16.93
N ASP A 263 0.81 25.76 16.61
CA ASP A 263 0.69 27.09 16.01
C ASP A 263 0.10 27.05 14.58
N GLN A 264 0.33 25.98 13.81
CA GLN A 264 -0.35 25.73 12.54
C GLN A 264 -1.79 25.22 12.69
N GLY A 265 -2.24 24.96 13.92
CA GLY A 265 -3.61 24.58 14.24
C GLY A 265 -3.89 23.08 14.27
N LEU A 266 -2.88 22.20 14.24
CA LEU A 266 -3.09 20.77 14.43
C LEU A 266 -3.65 20.50 15.84
N HIS A 267 -4.82 19.87 15.91
CA HIS A 267 -5.47 19.57 17.18
C HIS A 267 -5.14 18.15 17.69
N PHE A 268 -4.46 18.05 18.83
CA PHE A 268 -4.09 16.77 19.43
C PHE A 268 -5.13 16.29 20.45
N GLN A 269 -5.67 15.08 20.25
CA GLN A 269 -6.65 14.45 21.14
C GLN A 269 -5.94 13.73 22.31
N PHE A 270 -5.38 14.51 23.24
CA PHE A 270 -4.61 13.94 24.35
C PHE A 270 -5.48 13.29 25.44
N GLY A 271 -4.94 12.22 26.01
CA GLY A 271 -5.40 11.60 27.25
C GLY A 271 -4.22 11.26 28.17
N THR A 272 -4.44 10.31 29.07
CA THR A 272 -3.48 9.94 30.13
C THR A 272 -3.04 8.49 30.11
N ASP A 273 -3.75 7.63 29.39
CA ASP A 273 -3.44 6.20 29.26
C ASP A 273 -2.88 5.90 27.87
N ASP A 274 -1.57 5.66 27.75
CA ASP A 274 -0.90 5.43 26.46
C ASP A 274 -1.36 4.15 25.75
N ALA A 275 -1.98 3.21 26.47
CA ALA A 275 -2.56 1.99 25.92
C ALA A 275 -3.83 2.27 25.09
N THR A 276 -4.57 3.34 25.39
CA THR A 276 -5.89 3.60 24.77
C THR A 276 -6.11 5.04 24.33
N GLN A 277 -5.23 5.97 24.72
CA GLN A 277 -5.32 7.40 24.43
C GLN A 277 -3.96 7.93 23.96
N LEU A 278 -3.97 9.03 23.21
CA LEU A 278 -2.74 9.66 22.73
C LEU A 278 -2.08 10.42 23.88
N THR A 279 -0.78 10.26 24.06
CA THR A 279 -0.02 11.00 25.08
C THR A 279 1.00 11.95 24.45
N ARG A 280 1.39 12.99 25.20
CA ARG A 280 2.39 13.96 24.76
C ARG A 280 3.78 13.33 24.57
N GLU A 281 4.08 12.27 25.32
CA GLU A 281 5.32 11.51 25.17
C GLU A 281 5.34 10.76 23.84
N GLN A 282 4.23 10.11 23.46
CA GLN A 282 4.14 9.43 22.16
C GLN A 282 4.42 10.39 21.00
N VAL A 283 3.81 11.58 21.02
CA VAL A 283 4.04 12.63 20.01
C VAL A 283 5.49 13.11 20.00
N GLN A 284 6.11 13.30 21.17
CA GLN A 284 7.51 13.72 21.27
C GLN A 284 8.43 12.71 20.56
N TRP A 285 8.22 11.42 20.79
CA TRP A 285 9.01 10.37 20.14
C TRP A 285 8.81 10.32 18.62
N GLN A 286 7.61 10.56 18.11
CA GLN A 286 7.37 10.69 16.67
C GLN A 286 8.12 11.87 16.07
N LEU A 287 8.15 13.02 16.77
CA LEU A 287 8.89 14.19 16.31
C LEU A 287 10.41 13.97 16.37
N LYS A 288 10.91 13.18 17.34
CA LYS A 288 12.30 12.70 17.33
C LYS A 288 12.59 11.82 16.12
N MET A 289 11.66 10.94 15.73
CA MET A 289 11.79 10.13 14.51
C MET A 289 11.88 11.00 13.26
N TYR A 290 11.00 11.99 13.13
CA TYR A 290 11.01 12.97 12.04
C TYR A 290 12.36 13.71 11.92
N ILE A 291 12.87 14.22 13.03
CA ILE A 291 14.16 14.93 13.08
C ILE A 291 15.32 13.98 12.74
N ALA A 292 15.32 12.77 13.33
CA ALA A 292 16.35 11.75 13.12
C ALA A 292 16.41 11.31 11.64
N ALA A 293 15.26 11.06 11.02
CA ALA A 293 15.17 10.67 9.62
C ALA A 293 15.76 11.74 8.69
N LEU A 294 15.45 13.03 8.92
CA LEU A 294 15.99 14.13 8.13
C LEU A 294 17.51 14.33 8.33
N ARG A 295 18.01 14.16 9.56
CA ARG A 295 19.46 14.23 9.83
C ARG A 295 20.21 13.09 9.15
N ILE A 296 19.69 11.87 9.21
CA ILE A 296 20.25 10.73 8.46
C ILE A 296 20.18 10.99 6.96
N ALA A 297 19.08 11.55 6.45
CA ALA A 297 18.96 11.88 5.04
C ALA A 297 20.02 12.90 4.58
N ASP A 298 20.29 13.94 5.38
CA ASP A 298 21.36 14.90 5.10
C ASP A 298 22.75 14.27 5.14
N ASP A 299 23.02 13.37 6.11
CA ASP A 299 24.31 12.67 6.25
C ASP A 299 24.65 11.81 5.01
N PHE A 300 23.64 11.09 4.49
CA PHE A 300 23.81 10.17 3.36
C PHE A 300 23.51 10.83 2.00
N GLY A 301 23.03 12.07 1.98
CA GLY A 301 22.66 12.77 0.74
C GLY A 301 21.46 12.13 0.02
N LEU A 302 20.45 11.72 0.79
CA LEU A 302 19.27 11.02 0.27
C LEU A 302 18.29 11.99 -0.44
N ASP A 303 17.62 11.49 -1.47
CA ASP A 303 16.53 12.18 -2.19
C ASP A 303 15.14 11.81 -1.67
N ALA A 304 15.00 10.62 -1.06
CA ALA A 304 13.79 10.13 -0.41
C ALA A 304 14.13 9.12 0.69
N VAL A 305 13.21 8.90 1.63
CA VAL A 305 13.35 7.85 2.66
C VAL A 305 12.06 7.07 2.85
N GLY A 306 12.18 5.78 3.16
CA GLY A 306 11.05 4.95 3.53
C GLY A 306 11.35 4.26 4.83
N ILE A 307 10.40 4.38 5.75
CA ILE A 307 10.46 3.73 7.05
C ILE A 307 9.60 2.48 6.95
N GLN A 308 10.21 1.30 7.13
CA GLN A 308 9.46 0.06 7.18
C GLN A 308 8.45 0.10 8.36
N TYR A 309 8.92 0.51 9.53
CA TYR A 309 8.26 0.53 10.84
C TYR A 309 7.77 -0.86 11.33
N GLN A 310 6.94 -1.52 10.53
CA GLN A 310 6.38 -2.84 10.80
C GLN A 310 7.17 -3.96 10.07
N GLN A 311 7.78 -4.92 10.73
CA GLN A 311 7.86 -5.18 12.17
C GLN A 311 9.25 -4.73 12.68
N GLY A 312 9.45 -4.74 14.00
CA GLY A 312 10.72 -4.38 14.63
C GLY A 312 10.67 -3.02 15.33
N LEU A 313 10.63 -1.92 14.58
CA LEU A 313 10.63 -0.57 15.18
C LEU A 313 9.37 -0.31 16.01
N LYS A 314 8.23 -0.88 15.60
CA LYS A 314 6.96 -0.82 16.34
C LYS A 314 7.01 -1.34 17.79
N ASP A 315 8.02 -2.13 18.14
CA ASP A 315 8.20 -2.70 19.48
C ASP A 315 9.02 -1.78 20.39
N LEU A 316 9.59 -0.70 19.84
CA LEU A 316 10.50 0.20 20.53
C LEU A 316 9.92 1.61 20.70
N VAL A 317 9.17 2.09 19.71
CA VAL A 317 8.70 3.48 19.64
C VAL A 317 7.28 3.55 19.07
N PRO A 318 6.55 4.66 19.32
CA PRO A 318 5.25 4.92 18.72
C PRO A 318 5.29 4.95 17.18
N ALA A 319 4.10 4.83 16.57
CA ALA A 319 3.88 4.77 15.13
C ALA A 319 4.56 5.89 14.36
N SER A 320 5.10 5.60 13.18
CA SER A 320 5.81 6.57 12.35
C SER A 320 4.88 7.61 11.70
N ASP A 321 3.56 7.43 11.78
CA ASP A 321 2.52 8.15 11.04
C ASP A 321 2.71 9.67 11.00
N LEU A 322 2.86 10.33 12.16
CA LEU A 322 3.07 11.78 12.22
C LEU A 322 4.39 12.18 11.54
N ALA A 323 5.47 11.43 11.74
CA ALA A 323 6.76 11.72 11.12
C ALA A 323 6.67 11.62 9.59
N GLU A 324 6.03 10.57 9.09
CA GLU A 324 5.89 10.30 7.66
C GLU A 324 5.01 11.33 6.94
N GLY A 325 3.88 11.72 7.56
CA GLY A 325 3.03 12.78 7.02
C GLY A 325 3.73 14.14 6.98
N LEU A 326 4.59 14.43 7.96
CA LEU A 326 5.42 15.64 7.96
C LEU A 326 6.49 15.61 6.88
N LEU A 327 7.14 14.47 6.65
CA LEU A 327 8.13 14.33 5.57
C LEU A 327 7.51 14.62 4.20
N ASN A 328 6.30 14.11 3.94
CA ASN A 328 5.57 14.34 2.70
C ASN A 328 4.89 15.71 2.57
N SER A 329 5.05 16.61 3.56
CA SER A 329 4.47 17.95 3.55
C SER A 329 5.52 19.02 3.26
N THR A 330 5.23 19.96 2.35
CA THR A 330 6.04 21.18 2.20
C THR A 330 5.87 22.14 3.37
N ASP A 331 4.69 22.12 4.00
CA ASP A 331 4.38 22.85 5.22
C ASP A 331 4.67 21.95 6.42
N ARG A 332 5.88 22.02 6.97
CA ARG A 332 6.36 21.17 8.06
C ARG A 332 7.29 21.92 9.01
N PRO A 333 7.45 21.48 10.27
CA PRO A 333 8.36 22.12 11.22
C PRO A 333 9.80 22.13 10.71
N PRO A 334 10.54 23.24 10.86
CA PRO A 334 11.93 23.33 10.42
C PRO A 334 12.81 22.37 11.23
N VAL A 335 13.74 21.70 10.56
CA VAL A 335 14.74 20.83 11.20
C VAL A 335 16.13 21.31 10.82
N ARG A 336 17.02 21.41 11.81
CA ARG A 336 18.41 21.83 11.59
C ARG A 336 19.32 20.65 11.30
N SER A 337 20.34 20.89 10.47
CA SER A 337 21.49 20.00 10.29
C SER A 337 22.18 19.70 11.62
N ARG A 338 22.96 18.62 11.68
CA ARG A 338 23.65 18.20 12.91
C ARG A 338 24.55 19.27 13.52
N ASP A 339 25.18 20.07 12.69
CA ASP A 339 26.03 21.20 13.09
C ASP A 339 25.24 22.48 13.42
N GLY A 340 23.91 22.45 13.29
CA GLY A 340 23.01 23.58 13.52
C GLY A 340 23.03 24.66 12.44
N ALA A 341 23.86 24.51 11.40
CA ALA A 341 24.18 25.59 10.46
C ALA A 341 23.12 25.81 9.36
N ARG A 342 22.35 24.79 9.01
CA ARG A 342 21.38 24.82 7.91
C ARG A 342 20.02 24.33 8.37
N VAL A 343 18.94 24.90 7.81
CA VAL A 343 17.62 24.28 7.85
C VAL A 343 17.53 23.26 6.71
N LEU A 344 17.19 22.02 7.04
CA LEU A 344 17.14 20.90 6.11
C LEU A 344 15.88 21.00 5.25
N HIS A 345 16.07 21.06 3.93
CA HIS A 345 14.99 21.06 2.93
C HIS A 345 13.92 22.14 3.19
N GLU A 346 14.34 23.36 3.53
CA GLU A 346 13.44 24.50 3.77
C GLU A 346 12.45 24.72 2.61
N GLY A 347 11.16 24.88 2.94
CA GLY A 347 10.07 25.06 1.97
C GLY A 347 9.84 23.87 1.03
N ARG A 348 10.39 22.69 1.35
CA ARG A 348 10.26 21.47 0.57
C ARG A 348 9.82 20.30 1.44
N ALA A 349 8.96 19.47 0.86
CA ALA A 349 8.78 18.12 1.32
C ALA A 349 10.10 17.35 1.17
N PHE A 350 10.25 16.30 1.97
CA PHE A 350 11.26 15.28 1.80
C PHE A 350 10.54 13.99 1.42
N PRO A 351 10.50 13.61 0.12
CA PRO A 351 9.67 12.50 -0.35
C PRO A 351 9.83 11.26 0.53
N HIS A 352 8.70 10.80 1.05
CA HIS A 352 8.62 9.65 1.93
C HIS A 352 7.74 8.56 1.33
N PHE A 353 8.20 7.32 1.41
CA PHE A 353 7.47 6.15 0.95
C PHE A 353 7.15 5.22 2.12
N ASN A 354 5.89 5.28 2.55
CA ASN A 354 5.39 4.55 3.72
C ASN A 354 5.60 3.05 3.55
N GLU A 355 5.82 2.38 4.69
CA GLU A 355 6.05 0.93 4.74
C GLU A 355 7.24 0.48 3.88
N ALA A 356 8.19 1.38 3.64
CA ALA A 356 9.31 1.16 2.73
C ALA A 356 8.89 0.60 1.35
N ASP A 357 7.71 1.01 0.83
CA ASP A 357 7.25 0.61 -0.50
C ASP A 357 8.05 1.29 -1.61
N GLU A 358 8.93 0.53 -2.25
CA GLU A 358 9.85 1.07 -3.25
C GLU A 358 9.16 1.44 -4.57
N GLY A 359 7.98 0.86 -4.85
CA GLY A 359 7.14 1.34 -5.95
C GLY A 359 6.67 2.77 -5.70
N VAL A 360 6.34 3.08 -4.44
CA VAL A 360 6.00 4.44 -4.01
C VAL A 360 7.24 5.32 -3.98
N ALA A 361 8.42 4.80 -3.62
CA ALA A 361 9.66 5.58 -3.64
C ALA A 361 9.94 6.19 -5.03
N VAL A 362 9.84 5.37 -6.08
CA VAL A 362 10.00 5.81 -7.48
C VAL A 362 8.93 6.84 -7.83
N ASP A 363 7.68 6.57 -7.47
CA ASP A 363 6.54 7.42 -7.81
C ASP A 363 6.58 8.78 -7.10
N ALA A 364 6.83 8.80 -5.79
CA ALA A 364 6.94 10.00 -4.97
C ALA A 364 8.09 10.91 -5.44
N LEU A 365 9.24 10.34 -5.83
CA LEU A 365 10.35 11.10 -6.41
C LEU A 365 9.98 11.74 -7.76
N VAL A 366 9.32 10.99 -8.63
CA VAL A 366 8.85 11.50 -9.93
C VAL A 366 7.81 12.61 -9.69
N THR A 367 6.87 12.38 -8.78
CA THR A 367 5.82 13.34 -8.42
C THR A 367 6.42 14.64 -7.90
N ASP A 368 7.33 14.59 -6.92
CA ASP A 368 7.99 15.79 -6.38
C ASP A 368 8.65 16.61 -7.48
N ARG A 369 9.44 15.95 -8.33
CA ARG A 369 10.22 16.62 -9.39
C ARG A 369 9.32 17.23 -10.46
N VAL A 370 8.29 16.49 -10.91
CA VAL A 370 7.33 16.97 -11.92
C VAL A 370 6.50 18.12 -11.37
N TRP A 371 5.91 17.97 -10.19
CA TRP A 371 5.04 19.01 -9.62
C TRP A 371 5.82 20.30 -9.39
N ARG A 372 7.04 20.21 -8.83
CA ARG A 372 7.88 21.40 -8.62
C ARG A 372 8.30 22.05 -9.93
N ALA A 373 8.65 21.28 -10.96
CA ALA A 373 8.99 21.83 -12.27
C ALA A 373 7.80 22.56 -12.92
N MET A 374 6.58 22.13 -12.62
CA MET A 374 5.34 22.75 -13.10
C MET A 374 4.81 23.87 -12.19
N GLY A 375 5.48 24.17 -11.07
CA GLY A 375 5.03 25.16 -10.09
C GLY A 375 3.81 24.73 -9.26
N LEU A 376 3.56 23.42 -9.17
CA LEU A 376 2.50 22.81 -8.38
C LEU A 376 3.01 22.43 -6.98
N LEU A 377 2.09 22.25 -6.04
CA LEU A 377 2.39 21.78 -4.68
C LEU A 377 2.73 20.27 -4.70
N PRO A 378 3.99 19.87 -4.44
CA PRO A 378 4.41 18.48 -4.62
C PRO A 378 3.94 17.52 -3.54
N ASP A 379 3.29 18.00 -2.48
CA ASP A 379 2.78 17.16 -1.39
C ASP A 379 1.95 16.00 -1.93
N ASN A 380 2.42 14.78 -1.66
CA ASN A 380 1.84 13.55 -2.15
C ASN A 380 1.96 12.47 -1.08
N THR A 381 1.09 11.47 -1.14
CA THR A 381 1.19 10.30 -0.28
C THR A 381 0.60 9.09 -0.98
N LEU A 382 0.89 7.90 -0.46
CA LEU A 382 0.18 6.70 -0.86
C LEU A 382 -1.14 6.59 -0.09
N HIS A 383 -2.09 5.83 -0.61
CA HIS A 383 -3.25 5.36 0.13
C HIS A 383 -3.42 3.86 -0.08
N ASP A 384 -3.91 3.15 0.94
CA ASP A 384 -4.48 1.84 0.71
C ASP A 384 -5.80 1.97 -0.05
N VAL A 385 -5.98 1.08 -1.03
CA VAL A 385 -7.28 0.85 -1.66
C VAL A 385 -8.13 0.03 -0.70
N ARG A 386 -8.83 0.69 0.22
CA ARG A 386 -9.51 0.02 1.34
C ARG A 386 -10.78 -0.69 0.91
N TRP A 387 -11.77 0.05 0.41
CA TRP A 387 -13.04 -0.48 -0.10
C TRP A 387 -13.82 0.60 -0.88
N GLY A 388 -15.08 0.38 -1.24
CA GLY A 388 -15.94 1.42 -1.81
C GLY A 388 -17.39 0.96 -1.92
N GLU A 389 -18.27 1.83 -2.40
CA GLU A 389 -19.67 1.49 -2.70
C GLU A 389 -20.29 2.58 -3.58
N ASP A 390 -21.42 2.27 -4.20
CA ASP A 390 -22.20 3.25 -4.95
C ASP A 390 -22.85 4.27 -4.00
N PHE A 391 -22.65 5.55 -4.29
CA PHE A 391 -23.28 6.68 -3.61
C PHE A 391 -23.78 7.67 -4.66
N ASP A 392 -25.06 8.04 -4.61
CA ASP A 392 -25.70 8.97 -5.56
C ASP A 392 -25.41 8.68 -7.05
N GLY A 393 -25.37 7.40 -7.42
CA GLY A 393 -25.16 6.95 -8.81
C GLY A 393 -23.71 6.96 -9.29
N GLN A 394 -22.75 7.13 -8.38
CA GLN A 394 -21.31 7.02 -8.66
C GLN A 394 -20.66 6.02 -7.70
N PHE A 395 -19.70 5.24 -8.19
CA PHE A 395 -18.90 4.38 -7.32
C PHE A 395 -17.82 5.20 -6.62
N VAL A 396 -17.89 5.28 -5.29
CA VAL A 396 -16.96 6.06 -4.46
C VAL A 396 -16.06 5.14 -3.66
N TRP A 397 -14.77 5.17 -3.96
CA TRP A 397 -13.73 4.48 -3.21
C TRP A 397 -13.44 5.19 -1.90
N VAL A 398 -13.10 4.40 -0.89
CA VAL A 398 -12.45 4.80 0.34
C VAL A 398 -10.98 4.49 0.20
N TYR A 399 -10.17 5.54 0.04
CA TYR A 399 -8.72 5.49 0.08
C TYR A 399 -8.26 5.96 1.45
N GLU A 400 -7.51 5.13 2.16
CA GLU A 400 -7.28 5.32 3.59
C GLU A 400 -5.88 4.82 3.94
N ILE A 401 -4.90 5.72 3.91
CA ILE A 401 -3.53 5.37 4.34
C ILE A 401 -3.53 5.02 5.83
N SER A 402 -2.62 4.13 6.24
CA SER A 402 -2.41 3.70 7.62
C SER A 402 -1.81 4.78 8.54
N GLY A 403 -2.31 6.02 8.45
CA GLY A 403 -2.12 7.09 9.44
C GLY A 403 -1.41 8.36 8.94
N SER A 404 -0.70 8.33 7.82
CA SER A 404 0.26 9.38 7.42
C SER A 404 -0.11 10.14 6.14
N VAL A 405 -0.81 11.27 6.29
CA VAL A 405 -1.14 12.18 5.19
C VAL A 405 -0.51 13.57 5.40
N PRO A 406 -0.02 14.26 4.35
CA PRO A 406 0.42 15.65 4.50
C PRO A 406 -0.78 16.58 4.77
N GLY A 407 -0.59 17.60 5.62
CA GLY A 407 -1.67 18.50 6.03
C GLY A 407 -2.39 19.18 4.86
N SER A 408 -1.68 19.46 3.76
CA SER A 408 -2.26 20.09 2.56
C SER A 408 -3.35 19.28 1.86
N HIS A 409 -3.36 17.96 2.03
CA HIS A 409 -4.42 17.06 1.51
C HIS A 409 -5.72 17.20 2.32
N LEU A 410 -5.62 17.62 3.59
CA LEU A 410 -6.76 17.93 4.46
C LEU A 410 -7.17 19.42 4.37
N GLY A 411 -6.51 20.20 3.50
CA GLY A 411 -6.71 21.64 3.39
C GLY A 411 -5.90 22.48 4.39
N GLY A 412 -4.93 21.86 5.08
CA GLY A 412 -4.04 22.49 6.06
C GLY A 412 -4.07 21.77 7.41
N TRP A 413 -3.04 21.99 8.23
CA TRP A 413 -2.94 21.39 9.57
C TRP A 413 -4.11 21.78 10.50
N SER A 414 -4.71 22.95 10.30
CA SER A 414 -5.88 23.41 11.04
C SER A 414 -7.15 22.55 10.86
N ASN A 415 -7.19 21.71 9.83
CA ASN A 415 -8.29 20.78 9.56
C ASN A 415 -7.93 19.33 9.93
N ALA A 416 -6.75 19.12 10.49
CA ALA A 416 -6.27 17.81 10.92
C ALA A 416 -6.44 17.66 12.43
N GLU A 417 -6.70 16.43 12.85
CA GLU A 417 -6.61 16.02 14.25
C GLU A 417 -5.55 14.93 14.41
N ALA A 418 -4.94 14.85 15.59
CA ALA A 418 -4.02 13.79 15.94
C ALA A 418 -4.67 12.83 16.93
N TRP A 419 -4.95 11.61 16.47
CA TRP A 419 -5.61 10.54 17.25
C TRP A 419 -4.61 9.44 17.56
N ARG A 420 -4.78 8.74 18.70
CA ARG A 420 -3.97 7.56 19.01
C ARG A 420 -4.17 6.50 17.94
N GLN A 421 -3.11 5.85 17.50
CA GLN A 421 -3.24 4.69 16.62
C GLN A 421 -4.01 3.53 17.27
N ASP A 422 -4.54 2.61 16.48
CA ASP A 422 -5.29 1.44 16.97
C ASP A 422 -4.36 0.46 17.74
N PRO A 423 -4.66 0.10 19.00
CA PRO A 423 -3.85 -0.82 19.79
C PRO A 423 -3.78 -2.26 19.25
N VAL A 424 -4.72 -2.70 18.41
CA VAL A 424 -4.72 -4.03 17.78
C VAL A 424 -3.47 -4.21 16.91
N PHE A 425 -3.09 -3.16 16.21
CA PHE A 425 -1.98 -3.14 15.24
C PHE A 425 -0.73 -2.45 15.81
N PHE A 426 -0.91 -1.40 16.62
CA PHE A 426 0.13 -0.50 17.12
C PHE A 426 0.05 -0.39 18.66
N PRO A 427 0.62 -1.37 19.40
CA PRO A 427 0.53 -1.39 20.85
C PRO A 427 1.19 -0.16 21.50
N ALA A 428 2.29 0.34 20.95
CA ALA A 428 2.96 1.55 21.41
C ALA A 428 2.20 2.86 21.11
N GLY A 429 1.09 2.80 20.36
CA GLY A 429 0.29 3.95 19.95
C GLY A 429 1.07 4.91 19.06
N GLY A 430 0.89 6.22 19.26
CA GLY A 430 1.38 7.27 18.37
C GLY A 430 0.23 8.04 17.72
N ALA A 431 0.46 9.29 17.35
CA ALA A 431 -0.49 10.11 16.63
C ALA A 431 -0.56 9.70 15.16
N THR A 432 -1.75 9.29 14.73
CA THR A 432 -2.20 9.36 13.33
C THR A 432 -2.46 10.81 12.94
N ILE A 433 -2.50 11.10 11.64
CA ILE A 433 -3.01 12.36 11.10
C ILE A 433 -4.43 12.10 10.59
N ASN A 434 -5.42 12.38 11.43
CA ASN A 434 -6.83 12.17 11.16
C ASN A 434 -7.44 13.36 10.41
N GLY A 435 -8.33 13.07 9.45
CA GLY A 435 -9.10 14.08 8.75
C GLY A 435 -9.84 13.51 7.54
N CYS A 436 -10.58 14.36 6.84
CA CYS A 436 -11.13 14.04 5.52
C CYS A 436 -10.34 14.82 4.46
N SER A 437 -9.88 14.11 3.43
CA SER A 437 -9.20 14.74 2.30
C SER A 437 -10.14 15.72 1.60
N LYS A 438 -9.59 16.88 1.23
CA LYS A 438 -10.36 17.96 0.58
C LYS A 438 -10.83 17.54 -0.81
N PRO A 439 -12.00 18.02 -1.29
CA PRO A 439 -12.41 17.76 -2.65
C PRO A 439 -11.43 18.39 -3.65
N GLY A 440 -11.18 17.73 -4.78
CA GLY A 440 -10.26 18.23 -5.79
C GLY A 440 -9.86 17.22 -6.86
N GLU A 441 -9.14 17.71 -7.86
CA GLU A 441 -8.66 16.93 -8.99
C GLU A 441 -7.31 16.28 -8.66
N VAL A 442 -7.18 14.97 -8.88
CA VAL A 442 -5.98 14.22 -8.47
C VAL A 442 -5.42 13.35 -9.59
N VAL A 443 -4.10 13.30 -9.70
CA VAL A 443 -3.40 12.32 -10.52
C VAL A 443 -3.05 11.14 -9.62
N LEU A 444 -3.46 9.95 -10.04
CA LEU A 444 -3.23 8.70 -9.34
C LEU A 444 -2.23 7.85 -10.12
N SER A 445 -1.37 7.12 -9.41
CA SER A 445 -0.43 6.23 -10.08
C SER A 445 0.09 5.11 -9.20
N ARG A 446 0.67 4.10 -9.85
CA ARG A 446 1.39 3.02 -9.19
C ARG A 446 2.52 2.48 -10.05
N VAL A 447 3.74 2.43 -9.51
CA VAL A 447 4.86 1.68 -10.09
C VAL A 447 4.90 0.26 -9.52
N TYR A 448 5.03 -0.75 -10.38
CA TYR A 448 5.00 -2.16 -9.99
C TYR A 448 5.87 -3.02 -10.93
N ILE A 449 6.13 -4.26 -10.53
CA ILE A 449 6.84 -5.24 -11.36
C ILE A 449 5.83 -6.21 -11.97
N ALA A 450 5.86 -6.32 -13.29
CA ALA A 450 5.15 -7.35 -14.04
C ALA A 450 5.96 -7.72 -15.29
N GLU A 451 5.89 -8.99 -15.71
CA GLU A 451 6.65 -9.49 -16.87
C GLU A 451 8.17 -9.31 -16.71
N GLY A 452 8.67 -9.27 -15.47
CA GLY A 452 10.09 -9.06 -15.17
C GLY A 452 10.63 -7.65 -15.44
N ILE A 453 9.75 -6.66 -15.64
CA ILE A 453 10.11 -5.25 -15.87
C ILE A 453 9.31 -4.33 -14.96
N LEU A 454 9.79 -3.09 -14.79
CA LEU A 454 9.03 -2.02 -14.17
C LEU A 454 7.93 -1.53 -15.11
N GLN A 455 6.74 -1.39 -14.56
CA GLN A 455 5.58 -0.82 -15.22
C GLN A 455 4.97 0.26 -14.32
N ALA A 456 4.27 1.21 -14.91
CA ALA A 456 3.51 2.22 -14.20
C ALA A 456 2.10 2.32 -14.76
N ASP A 457 1.11 2.33 -13.89
CA ASP A 457 -0.25 2.75 -14.22
C ASP A 457 -0.41 4.21 -13.78
N VAL A 458 -0.94 5.07 -14.66
CA VAL A 458 -1.20 6.49 -14.37
C VAL A 458 -2.61 6.84 -14.84
N PHE A 459 -3.39 7.52 -14.00
CA PHE A 459 -4.80 7.78 -14.27
C PHE A 459 -5.35 9.00 -13.53
N ARG A 460 -6.56 9.41 -13.89
CA ARG A 460 -7.27 10.55 -13.32
C ARG A 460 -8.32 10.09 -12.31
N GLY A 461 -8.53 10.92 -11.30
CA GLY A 461 -9.65 10.81 -10.37
C GLY A 461 -9.98 12.16 -9.75
N SER A 462 -11.08 12.18 -8.99
CA SER A 462 -11.45 13.31 -8.15
C SER A 462 -11.67 12.84 -6.73
N VAL A 463 -11.15 13.58 -5.76
CA VAL A 463 -11.59 13.48 -4.37
C VAL A 463 -12.90 14.26 -4.27
N VAL A 464 -13.94 13.61 -3.75
CA VAL A 464 -15.29 14.19 -3.65
C VAL A 464 -15.65 14.46 -2.19
N GLU A 465 -16.49 15.46 -1.97
CA GLU A 465 -17.07 15.72 -0.66
C GLU A 465 -18.33 14.84 -0.50
N LEU A 466 -18.42 14.14 0.62
CA LEU A 466 -19.62 13.41 1.03
C LEU A 466 -20.28 14.10 2.22
N PRO A 467 -21.59 13.89 2.46
CA PRO A 467 -22.23 14.36 3.68
C PRO A 467 -21.52 13.85 4.94
N VAL A 468 -21.47 14.67 5.99
CA VAL A 468 -20.77 14.36 7.25
C VAL A 468 -21.16 13.01 7.83
N GLU A 469 -22.46 12.66 7.82
CA GLU A 469 -22.94 11.37 8.33
C GLU A 469 -22.45 10.18 7.50
N GLU A 470 -22.32 10.37 6.19
CA GLU A 470 -21.82 9.32 5.30
C GLU A 470 -20.31 9.14 5.46
N THR A 471 -19.54 10.22 5.56
CA THR A 471 -18.12 10.17 5.91
C THR A 471 -17.91 9.48 7.25
N LYS A 472 -18.72 9.83 8.26
CA LYS A 472 -18.65 9.22 9.59
C LYS A 472 -18.92 7.72 9.53
N ARG A 473 -19.98 7.29 8.84
CA ARG A 473 -20.31 5.87 8.66
C ARG A 473 -19.15 5.11 8.00
N ARG A 474 -18.53 5.68 6.96
CA ARG A 474 -17.40 5.04 6.27
C ARG A 474 -16.17 4.91 7.16
N LYS A 475 -15.84 5.95 7.94
CA LYS A 475 -14.76 5.90 8.93
C LYS A 475 -15.01 4.86 10.02
N GLU A 476 -16.24 4.79 10.54
CA GLU A 476 -16.64 3.80 11.54
C GLU A 476 -16.66 2.37 10.98
N ALA A 477 -16.83 2.21 9.67
CA ALA A 477 -16.77 0.91 8.99
C ALA A 477 -15.34 0.44 8.66
N THR A 478 -14.33 1.28 8.87
CA THR A 478 -12.91 0.98 8.60
C THR A 478 -12.04 1.22 9.83
N ASN A 479 -11.17 2.22 9.81
CA ASN A 479 -10.29 2.63 10.90
C ASN A 479 -10.50 4.13 11.15
N PRO A 480 -11.36 4.53 12.09
CA PRO A 480 -11.76 5.93 12.25
C PRO A 480 -10.63 6.87 12.66
N GLU A 481 -9.52 6.32 13.17
CA GLU A 481 -8.28 7.04 13.49
C GLU A 481 -7.52 7.48 12.23
N TRP A 482 -7.72 6.83 11.09
CA TRP A 482 -6.98 7.12 9.86
C TRP A 482 -7.60 8.25 9.02
N PRO A 483 -6.79 8.92 8.19
CA PRO A 483 -7.30 9.91 7.24
C PRO A 483 -8.05 9.23 6.09
N ILE A 484 -9.25 9.72 5.81
CA ILE A 484 -10.11 9.19 4.75
C ILE A 484 -10.09 10.08 3.50
N ALA A 485 -10.03 9.47 2.32
CA ALA A 485 -10.25 10.12 1.04
C ALA A 485 -11.38 9.40 0.27
N HIS A 486 -12.36 10.16 -0.18
CA HIS A 486 -13.48 9.65 -0.99
C HIS A 486 -13.16 9.87 -2.46
N VAL A 487 -12.84 8.81 -3.21
CA VAL A 487 -12.25 8.93 -4.54
C VAL A 487 -13.16 8.35 -5.61
N VAL A 488 -13.39 9.12 -6.67
CA VAL A 488 -14.07 8.68 -7.89
C VAL A 488 -13.04 8.57 -9.00
N LEU A 489 -12.95 7.39 -9.63
CA LEU A 489 -12.03 7.13 -10.74
C LEU A 489 -12.69 7.48 -12.08
N HIS A 490 -11.95 8.17 -12.95
CA HIS A 490 -12.51 8.64 -14.22
C HIS A 490 -12.47 7.53 -15.27
N GLY A 491 -13.64 7.04 -15.71
CA GLY A 491 -13.74 6.04 -16.77
C GLY A 491 -13.23 4.64 -16.38
N ILE A 492 -13.13 4.36 -15.08
CA ILE A 492 -12.73 3.05 -14.54
C ILE A 492 -13.80 2.56 -13.57
N SER A 493 -14.44 1.44 -13.90
CA SER A 493 -15.39 0.80 -13.00
C SER A 493 -14.70 0.12 -11.81
N ARG A 494 -15.47 -0.18 -10.76
CA ARG A 494 -15.00 -0.98 -9.61
C ARG A 494 -14.25 -2.24 -10.04
N ASN A 495 -14.88 -3.02 -10.92
CA ASN A 495 -14.37 -4.33 -11.29
C ASN A 495 -13.15 -4.24 -12.21
N GLN A 496 -13.12 -3.24 -13.10
CA GLN A 496 -11.95 -2.93 -13.93
C GLN A 496 -10.74 -2.58 -13.06
N PHE A 497 -10.93 -1.70 -12.06
CA PHE A 497 -9.84 -1.31 -11.16
C PHE A 497 -9.30 -2.49 -10.34
N MET A 498 -10.17 -3.26 -9.67
CA MET A 498 -9.76 -4.41 -8.86
C MET A 498 -9.02 -5.49 -9.67
N ALA A 499 -9.43 -5.73 -10.92
CA ALA A 499 -8.76 -6.68 -11.80
C ALA A 499 -7.38 -6.17 -12.28
N ARG A 500 -7.26 -4.85 -12.51
CA ARG A 500 -6.05 -4.23 -13.04
C ARG A 500 -5.00 -3.96 -11.96
N HIS A 501 -5.37 -3.31 -10.86
CA HIS A 501 -4.43 -2.72 -9.91
C HIS A 501 -3.43 -3.75 -9.35
N LYS A 502 -2.13 -3.37 -9.31
CA LYS A 502 -1.00 -4.26 -8.99
C LYS A 502 -0.23 -3.81 -7.75
N ALA A 503 -0.96 -3.36 -6.75
CA ALA A 503 -0.52 -3.16 -5.38
C ALA A 503 -1.74 -2.98 -4.48
N ASN A 504 -1.55 -3.02 -3.17
CA ASN A 504 -2.54 -2.50 -2.22
C ASN A 504 -2.51 -0.96 -2.15
N HIS A 505 -1.37 -0.35 -2.46
CA HIS A 505 -1.16 1.09 -2.42
C HIS A 505 -1.36 1.79 -3.78
N VAL A 506 -1.90 3.00 -3.73
CA VAL A 506 -1.98 3.94 -4.87
C VAL A 506 -1.45 5.31 -4.47
N GLN A 507 -0.59 5.92 -5.30
CA GLN A 507 -0.05 7.25 -5.06
C GLN A 507 -1.04 8.33 -5.48
N LEU A 508 -1.23 9.36 -4.65
CA LEU A 508 -2.16 10.46 -4.91
C LEU A 508 -1.44 11.81 -4.84
N ALA A 509 -1.62 12.63 -5.88
CA ALA A 509 -1.17 14.03 -5.91
C ALA A 509 -2.25 14.95 -6.48
N TYR A 510 -2.49 16.08 -5.80
CA TYR A 510 -3.49 17.07 -6.23
C TYR A 510 -2.99 17.95 -7.36
N ALA A 511 -3.92 18.41 -8.18
CA ALA A 511 -3.74 19.52 -9.09
C ALA A 511 -4.88 20.55 -8.89
N PRO A 512 -4.68 21.83 -9.25
CA PRO A 512 -5.66 22.89 -9.00
C PRO A 512 -6.98 22.71 -9.76
N ASP A 513 -6.94 22.09 -10.94
CA ASP A 513 -8.07 21.91 -11.83
C ASP A 513 -7.81 20.73 -12.80
N ALA A 514 -8.85 20.26 -13.48
CA ALA A 514 -8.78 19.07 -14.33
C ALA A 514 -7.80 19.23 -15.50
N ALA A 515 -7.72 20.43 -16.10
CA ALA A 515 -6.84 20.69 -17.23
C ALA A 515 -5.36 20.67 -16.82
N THR A 516 -5.05 21.24 -15.65
CA THR A 516 -3.72 21.21 -15.04
C THR A 516 -3.33 19.79 -14.64
N ALA A 517 -4.31 19.01 -14.19
CA ALA A 517 -4.11 17.64 -13.78
C ALA A 517 -3.84 16.70 -14.95
N ASP A 518 -4.51 16.90 -16.10
CA ASP A 518 -4.21 16.22 -17.38
C ASP A 518 -2.79 16.55 -17.88
N LYS A 519 -2.37 17.81 -17.75
CA LYS A 519 -1.00 18.26 -18.04
C LYS A 519 0.04 17.59 -17.13
N ALA A 520 -0.22 17.55 -15.83
CA ALA A 520 0.66 16.94 -14.85
C ALA A 520 0.78 15.42 -15.07
N LEU A 521 -0.33 14.76 -15.40
CA LEU A 521 -0.36 13.36 -15.82
C LEU A 521 0.52 13.15 -17.05
N THR A 522 0.42 14.02 -18.07
CA THR A 522 1.24 13.93 -19.29
C THR A 522 2.73 14.05 -18.99
N ALA A 523 3.14 15.02 -18.16
CA ALA A 523 4.54 15.18 -17.74
C ALA A 523 5.05 13.98 -16.93
N LYS A 524 4.23 13.46 -16.00
CA LYS A 524 4.54 12.30 -15.17
C LYS A 524 4.69 11.02 -16.00
N ALA A 525 3.77 10.76 -16.92
CA ALA A 525 3.83 9.63 -17.83
C ALA A 525 5.06 9.72 -18.76
N ALA A 526 5.37 10.92 -19.27
CA ALA A 526 6.57 11.13 -20.08
C ALA A 526 7.86 10.86 -19.29
N MET A 527 7.94 11.32 -18.04
CA MET A 527 9.11 11.04 -17.18
C MET A 527 9.27 9.55 -16.90
N PHE A 528 8.20 8.83 -16.52
CA PHE A 528 8.29 7.38 -16.32
C PHE A 528 8.74 6.64 -17.59
N ALA A 529 8.16 6.99 -18.75
CA ALA A 529 8.52 6.36 -20.02
C ALA A 529 10.00 6.56 -20.37
N ASP A 530 10.53 7.78 -20.21
CA ASP A 530 11.94 8.10 -20.51
C ASP A 530 12.92 7.55 -19.45
N MET A 531 12.45 7.28 -18.23
CA MET A 531 13.17 6.47 -17.22
C MET A 531 13.24 4.97 -17.59
N GLY A 532 12.60 4.53 -18.67
CA GLY A 532 12.56 3.13 -19.11
C GLY A 532 11.47 2.29 -18.44
N ILE A 533 10.47 2.91 -17.83
CA ILE A 533 9.33 2.23 -17.20
C ILE A 533 8.19 2.09 -18.24
N LYS A 534 7.59 0.91 -18.35
CA LYS A 534 6.45 0.68 -19.26
C LYS A 534 5.17 1.30 -18.70
N VAL A 535 4.69 2.36 -19.32
CA VAL A 535 3.52 3.12 -18.82
C VAL A 535 2.22 2.67 -19.47
N HIS A 536 1.15 2.63 -18.68
CA HIS A 536 -0.22 2.49 -19.11
C HIS A 536 -1.03 3.68 -18.57
N VAL A 537 -1.82 4.29 -19.45
CA VAL A 537 -2.79 5.31 -19.08
C VAL A 537 -4.13 4.61 -18.90
N LEU A 538 -4.73 4.74 -17.72
CA LEU A 538 -5.99 4.06 -17.41
C LEU A 538 -7.19 5.01 -17.46
N GLY A 539 -8.31 4.51 -17.97
CA GLY A 539 -9.60 5.19 -17.94
C GLY A 539 -9.69 6.39 -18.89
N ALA A 540 -10.55 7.34 -18.51
CA ALA A 540 -10.79 8.55 -19.29
C ALA A 540 -9.76 9.63 -18.93
N VAL A 541 -8.86 9.92 -19.87
CA VAL A 541 -7.83 10.95 -19.75
C VAL A 541 -7.79 11.78 -21.02
N ASN A 542 -7.66 13.11 -20.91
CA ASN A 542 -7.44 13.98 -22.07
C ASN A 542 -5.94 14.29 -22.18
N LEU A 543 -5.27 13.65 -23.13
CA LEU A 543 -3.83 13.82 -23.38
C LEU A 543 -3.54 14.91 -24.41
#